data_AF-A0A5J4P4P5-F1
#
_entry.id   AF-A0A5J4P4P5-F1
#
_cell.length_a   1.000
_cell.length_b   1.000
_cell.length_c   1.000
_cell.angle_alpha   90.00
_cell.angle_beta   90.00
_cell.angle_gamma   90.00
#
_symmetry.space_group_name_H-M   'P 1'
#
loop_
_entity.id
_entity.type
_entity.pdbx_description
1 polymer ?
#
loop_
_entity_poly.entity_id
_entity_poly.type
_entity_poly.pdbx_seq_one_letter_code
_entity_poly.pdbx_strand_id
1 'polypeptide(L)'
;LDRQLEHHAFVASKQHVKDRCYHVRHVNSMDNQYERWMKRFVGVATKYLHNYLNWFIFLEKMKHSSQKAMDMAKIVLSNAGALMDYRAIERKYQNLLMIQYSKT
;
A
#
# COMPACT_ATOMS: atom_id res chain seq x y z
N LEU A 1 -10.97 -6.35 -7.05
CA LEU A 1 -11.46 -7.02 -5.83
C LEU A 1 -11.68 -5.90 -4.82
N ASP A 2 -12.89 -5.37 -4.78
CA ASP A 2 -13.27 -4.40 -3.77
C ASP A 2 -13.32 -5.18 -2.45
N ARG A 3 -12.21 -5.17 -1.71
CA ARG A 3 -12.22 -5.71 -0.36
C ARG A 3 -13.20 -4.80 0.37
N GLN A 4 -14.27 -5.37 0.93
CA GLN A 4 -15.27 -4.67 1.75
C GLN A 4 -14.62 -4.11 3.03
N LEU A 5 -13.68 -3.18 2.85
CA LEU A 5 -12.96 -2.50 3.89
C LEU A 5 -13.84 -1.33 4.29
N GLU A 6 -14.22 -1.30 5.55
CA GLU A 6 -14.97 -0.20 6.11
C GLU A 6 -14.13 1.09 5.99
N HIS A 7 -14.63 2.07 5.25
CA HIS A 7 -13.94 3.34 5.08
C HIS A 7 -14.32 4.31 6.20
N HIS A 8 -13.35 4.62 7.04
CA HIS A 8 -13.51 5.52 8.17
C HIS A 8 -13.04 6.93 7.84
N ALA A 9 -13.95 7.79 7.38
CA ALA A 9 -13.66 9.21 7.24
C ALA A 9 -13.55 9.89 8.62
N PHE A 10 -12.62 10.84 8.76
CA PHE A 10 -12.49 11.72 9.93
C PHE A 10 -12.04 13.12 9.49
N VAL A 11 -12.51 14.14 10.22
CA VAL A 11 -12.17 15.54 9.95
C VAL A 11 -11.11 15.99 10.95
N ALA A 12 -9.88 16.14 10.47
CA ALA A 12 -8.72 16.45 11.31
C ALA A 12 -8.88 17.73 12.15
N SER A 13 -9.64 18.73 11.68
CA SER A 13 -9.89 19.97 12.42
C SER A 13 -10.88 19.85 13.57
N LYS A 14 -11.71 18.79 13.58
CA LYS A 14 -12.71 18.56 14.63
C LYS A 14 -12.30 17.46 15.59
N GLN A 15 -11.62 16.43 15.09
CA GLN A 15 -11.27 15.26 15.89
C GLN A 15 -9.95 14.64 15.40
N HIS A 16 -8.94 14.67 16.26
CA HIS A 16 -7.61 14.12 15.97
C HIS A 16 -7.48 12.61 16.29
N VAL A 17 -8.48 12.03 16.95
CA VAL A 17 -8.53 10.62 17.37
C VAL A 17 -9.91 10.04 17.09
N LYS A 18 -10.02 9.07 16.17
CA LYS A 18 -11.27 8.34 15.89
C LYS A 18 -11.23 6.96 16.54
N ASP A 19 -12.33 6.54 17.17
CA ASP A 19 -12.52 5.24 17.84
C ASP A 19 -11.43 4.86 18.84
N ARG A 20 -10.72 5.86 19.40
CA ARG A 20 -9.59 5.72 20.34
C ARG A 20 -8.36 4.95 19.81
N CYS A 21 -8.43 4.41 18.59
CA CYS A 21 -7.35 3.63 17.97
C CYS A 21 -6.70 4.36 16.79
N TYR A 22 -7.41 5.28 16.13
CA TYR A 22 -6.93 5.94 14.91
C TYR A 22 -6.52 7.38 15.19
N HIS A 23 -5.22 7.66 15.16
CA HIS A 23 -4.66 9.00 15.31
C HIS A 23 -4.30 9.61 13.95
N VAL A 24 -4.82 10.81 13.65
CA VAL A 24 -4.51 11.54 12.40
C VAL A 24 -3.01 11.74 12.22
N ARG A 25 -2.28 11.97 13.32
CA ARG A 25 -0.83 12.14 13.31
C ARG A 25 -0.10 10.89 12.77
N HIS A 26 -0.59 9.69 13.10
CA HIS A 26 0.02 8.45 12.61
C HIS A 26 -0.18 8.33 11.10
N VAL A 27 -1.40 8.59 10.62
CA VAL A 27 -1.72 8.57 9.18
C VAL A 27 -0.85 9.57 8.43
N ASN A 28 -0.80 10.82 8.89
CA ASN A 28 0.02 11.87 8.27
C ASN A 28 1.52 11.53 8.31
N SER A 29 2.00 10.92 9.39
CA SER A 29 3.40 10.49 9.47
C SER A 29 3.71 9.37 8.47
N MET A 30 2.82 8.41 8.31
CA MET A 30 2.98 7.32 7.34
C MET A 30 2.93 7.83 5.90
N ASP A 31 2.00 8.74 5.58
CA ASP A 31 1.89 9.38 4.27
C ASP A 31 3.14 10.18 3.91
N ASN A 32 3.63 11.01 4.85
CA ASN A 32 4.85 11.80 4.64
C ASN A 32 6.10 10.91 4.49
N GLN A 33 6.16 9.77 5.19
CA GLN A 33 7.22 8.77 4.98
C GLN A 33 7.13 8.12 3.59
N TYR A 34 5.92 7.77 3.16
CA TYR A 34 5.67 7.22 1.83
C TYR A 34 6.08 8.21 0.72
N GLU A 35 5.68 9.47 0.83
CA GLU A 35 6.01 10.51 -0.16
C GLU A 35 7.54 10.67 -0.30
N ARG A 36 8.26 10.79 0.82
CA ARG A 36 9.73 10.86 0.84
C ARG A 36 10.37 9.62 0.24
N TRP A 37 9.82 8.44 0.52
CA TRP A 37 10.30 7.18 0.00
C TRP A 37 10.11 7.08 -1.53
N MET A 38 8.96 7.54 -2.03
CA MET A 38 8.62 7.57 -3.45
C MET A 38 9.44 8.56 -4.28
N LYS A 39 9.80 9.71 -3.71
CA LYS A 39 10.59 10.76 -4.40
C LYS A 39 11.90 10.24 -5.02
N ARG A 40 12.48 9.19 -4.45
CA ARG A 40 13.74 8.58 -4.93
C ARG A 40 13.60 7.87 -6.29
N PHE A 41 12.38 7.53 -6.70
CA PHE A 41 12.15 6.77 -7.94
C PHE A 41 11.83 7.67 -9.15
N VAL A 42 11.65 8.98 -8.95
CA VAL A 42 11.41 9.97 -10.04
C VAL A 42 10.29 9.54 -11.00
N GLY A 43 9.23 8.95 -10.44
CA GLY A 43 8.10 8.40 -11.19
C GLY A 43 8.20 6.88 -11.35
N VAL A 44 7.07 6.21 -11.20
CA VAL A 44 6.94 4.76 -11.40
C VAL A 44 5.80 4.50 -12.36
N ALA A 45 5.95 3.50 -13.23
CA ALA A 45 4.85 3.10 -14.10
C ALA A 45 3.67 2.63 -13.23
N THR A 46 2.47 3.15 -13.51
CA THR A 46 1.26 2.88 -12.70
C THR A 46 0.96 1.38 -12.56
N LYS A 47 1.32 0.57 -13.56
CA LYS A 47 1.18 -0.90 -13.51
C LYS A 47 1.98 -1.56 -12.37
N TYR A 48 3.07 -0.95 -11.94
CA TYR A 48 3.90 -1.45 -10.84
C TYR A 48 3.64 -0.75 -9.50
N LEU A 49 2.80 0.29 -9.45
CA LEU A 49 2.56 1.07 -8.22
C LEU A 49 2.22 0.19 -7.01
N HIS A 50 1.41 -0.84 -7.22
CA HIS A 50 1.03 -1.80 -6.18
C HIS A 50 2.25 -2.55 -5.60
N ASN A 51 3.24 -2.90 -6.43
CA ASN A 51 4.45 -3.58 -5.97
C ASN A 51 5.34 -2.63 -5.15
N TYR A 52 5.43 -1.37 -5.55
CA TYR A 52 6.16 -0.35 -4.79
C TYR A 52 5.50 -0.11 -3.42
N LEU A 53 4.18 -0.03 -3.36
CA LEU A 53 3.44 0.09 -2.09
C LEU A 53 3.70 -1.12 -1.17
N ASN A 54 3.65 -2.34 -1.71
CA ASN A 54 3.97 -3.54 -0.93
C ASN A 54 5.42 -3.52 -0.42
N TRP A 55 6.37 -3.07 -1.25
CA TRP A 55 7.77 -2.92 -0.86
C TRP A 55 7.96 -1.87 0.24
N PHE A 56 7.26 -0.74 0.16
CA PHE A 56 7.25 0.28 1.21
C PHE A 56 6.74 -0.29 2.54
N ILE A 57 5.58 -0.95 2.54
CA ILE A 57 4.99 -1.56 3.75
C ILE A 57 5.91 -2.63 4.35
N PHE A 58 6.53 -3.44 3.49
CA PHE A 58 7.52 -4.43 3.93
C PHE A 58 8.68 -3.76 4.66
N LEU A 59 9.26 -2.70 4.09
CA LEU A 59 10.35 -1.96 4.72
C LEU A 59 9.93 -1.33 6.06
N GLU A 60 8.74 -0.73 6.14
CA GLU A 60 8.22 -0.14 7.38
C GLU A 60 8.05 -1.20 8.49
N LYS A 61 7.50 -2.37 8.16
CA LYS A 61 7.37 -3.49 9.13
C LYS A 61 8.73 -3.97 9.64
N MET A 62 9.74 -3.98 8.77
CA MET A 62 11.07 -4.48 9.08
C MET A 62 11.92 -3.50 9.90
N LYS A 63 11.62 -2.19 9.88
CA LYS A 63 12.37 -1.17 10.64
C LYS A 63 12.38 -1.42 12.15
N HIS A 64 11.25 -1.86 12.70
CA HIS A 64 11.06 -2.04 14.15
C HIS A 64 11.14 -3.48 14.62
N SER A 65 11.41 -4.43 13.71
CA SER A 65 11.49 -5.85 14.04
C SER A 65 12.85 -6.21 14.65
N SER A 66 12.83 -6.83 15.83
CA SER A 66 14.01 -7.44 16.46
C SER A 66 14.42 -8.76 15.81
N GLN A 67 13.48 -9.48 15.17
CA GLN A 67 13.70 -10.79 14.53
C GLN A 67 13.41 -10.73 13.03
N LYS A 68 14.19 -9.91 12.32
CA LYS A 68 14.00 -9.60 10.89
C LYS A 68 13.81 -10.85 10.01
N ALA A 69 14.60 -11.90 10.21
CA ALA A 69 14.51 -13.12 9.42
C ALA A 69 13.15 -13.83 9.58
N MET A 70 12.65 -13.93 10.82
CA MET A 70 11.37 -14.59 11.11
C MET A 70 10.19 -13.78 10.57
N ASP A 71 10.21 -12.46 10.71
CA ASP A 71 9.12 -11.61 10.24
C ASP A 71 9.10 -11.51 8.71
N MET A 72 10.27 -11.51 8.05
CA MET A 72 10.35 -11.67 6.60
C MET A 72 9.72 -13.01 6.16
N ALA A 73 10.10 -14.12 6.80
CA ALA A 73 9.57 -15.44 6.47
C ALA A 73 8.04 -15.49 6.59
N LYS A 74 7.46 -14.93 7.66
CA LYS A 74 6.01 -14.82 7.84
C LYS A 74 5.35 -14.04 6.69
N ILE A 75 5.92 -12.89 6.31
CA ILE A 75 5.36 -12.06 5.24
C ILE A 75 5.38 -12.82 3.90
N VAL A 76 6.50 -13.44 3.55
CA VAL A 76 6.64 -14.20 2.30
C VAL A 76 5.68 -15.40 2.26
N LEU A 77 5.62 -16.18 3.35
CA LEU A 77 4.75 -17.35 3.46
C LEU A 77 3.26 -16.98 3.45
N SER A 78 2.89 -15.83 4.03
CA SER A 78 1.50 -15.36 4.05
C SER A 78 0.96 -15.00 2.67
N ASN A 79 1.83 -14.80 1.68
CA ASN A 79 1.45 -14.36 0.34
C ASN A 79 1.90 -15.35 -0.74
N ALA A 80 1.39 -16.58 -0.67
CA ALA A 80 1.63 -17.61 -1.69
C ALA A 80 1.19 -17.20 -3.11
N GLY A 81 0.23 -16.26 -3.23
CA GLY A 81 -0.26 -15.73 -4.51
C GLY A 81 0.62 -14.67 -5.16
N ALA A 82 1.63 -14.14 -4.45
CA ALA A 82 2.44 -13.00 -4.91
C ALA A 82 3.04 -13.19 -6.31
N LEU A 83 3.54 -14.39 -6.60
CA LEU A 83 4.14 -14.72 -7.90
C LEU A 83 3.10 -14.72 -9.03
N MET A 84 1.91 -15.27 -8.77
CA MET A 84 0.81 -15.25 -9.73
C MET A 84 0.33 -13.83 -9.98
N ASP A 85 0.21 -13.03 -8.92
CA ASP A 85 -0.16 -11.62 -9.01
C ASP A 85 0.85 -10.81 -9.82
N TYR A 86 2.15 -11.04 -9.60
CA TYR A 86 3.23 -10.42 -10.36
C TYR A 86 3.15 -10.76 -11.85
N ARG A 87 2.97 -12.04 -12.20
CA ARG A 87 2.82 -12.49 -13.59
C ARG A 87 1.57 -11.91 -14.26
N ALA A 88 0.53 -11.61 -13.49
CA ALA A 88 -0.73 -11.07 -13.98
C ALA A 88 -0.76 -9.54 -14.11
N ILE A 89 0.32 -8.81 -13.77
CA ILE A 89 0.35 -7.34 -13.75
C ILE A 89 -0.10 -6.73 -15.07
N GLU A 90 0.46 -7.20 -16.18
CA GLU A 90 0.17 -6.62 -17.50
C GLU A 90 -1.32 -6.78 -17.83
N ARG A 91 -1.85 -8.00 -17.67
CA ARG A 91 -3.29 -8.28 -17.88
C ARG A 91 -4.18 -7.41 -16.99
N LYS A 92 -3.85 -7.25 -15.71
CA LYS A 92 -4.61 -6.41 -14.78
C LYS A 92 -4.57 -4.93 -15.19
N TYR A 93 -3.43 -4.46 -15.69
CA TYR A 93 -3.26 -3.09 -16.15
C TYR A 93 -4.06 -2.80 -17.42
N GLN A 94 -4.07 -3.73 -18.38
CA GLN A 94 -4.91 -3.60 -19.59
C GLN A 94 -6.40 -3.45 -19.24
N ASN A 95 -6.90 -4.19 -18.26
CA ASN A 95 -8.28 -4.04 -17.79
C ASN A 95 -8.58 -2.63 -17.23
N LEU A 96 -7.60 -1.98 -16.58
CA LEU A 96 -7.76 -0.61 -16.08
C LEU A 96 -7.82 0.41 -17.22
N LEU A 97 -6.97 0.24 -18.25
CA LEU A 97 -6.99 1.09 -19.44
C LEU A 97 -8.33 1.01 -20.16
N MET A 98 -8.87 -0.21 -20.33
CA MET A 98 -10.19 -0.41 -20.96
C MET A 98 -11.31 0.36 -20.26
N ILE A 99 -11.32 0.39 -18.92
CA ILE A 99 -12.30 1.16 -18.15
C ILE A 99 -12.13 2.67 -18.41
N GLN A 100 -10.89 3.16 -18.49
CA GLN A 100 -10.62 4.57 -18.72
C GLN A 100 -11.11 5.03 -20.11
N TYR A 101 -10.81 4.27 -21.16
CA TYR A 101 -11.24 4.60 -22.52
C TYR A 101 -12.74 4.45 -22.75
N SER A 102 -13.42 3.57 -22.00
CA SER A 102 -14.88 3.39 -22.10
C SER A 102 -15.71 4.56 -21.56
N LYS A 103 -15.08 5.48 -20.80
CA LYS A 103 -15.73 6.66 -20.20
C LYS A 103 -15.55 7.94 -21.02
N THR A 104 -14.78 7.86 -22.10
CA THR A 104 -14.60 8.90 -23.12
C THR A 104 -15.45 8.59 -24.33
#